data_AF-A0A966JHU4-F1
#
_entry.id   AF-A0A966JHU4-F1
#
_cell.length_a   1.000
_cell.length_b   1.000
_cell.length_c   1.000
_cell.angle_alpha   90.00
_cell.angle_beta   90.00
_cell.angle_gamma   90.00
#
_symmetry.space_group_name_H-M   'P 1'
#
loop_
_entity.id
_entity.type
_entity.pdbx_description
1 polymer ?
#
loop_
_entity_poly.entity_id
_entity_poly.type
_entity_poly.pdbx_seq_one_letter_code
_entity_poly.pdbx_strand_id
1 'polypeptide(L)' 'MGLIVQKYGGSSVSDAEAMKRVASRIVATKKAGHQVVVVVSAMGDTTDELIDLANQITPLPAGRELDM' A
#
# COMPACT_ATOMS: atom_id res chain seq x y z
N MET A 1 -5.71 2.99 -25.34
CA MET A 1 -5.91 4.01 -24.29
C MET A 1 -7.00 3.52 -23.36
N GLY A 2 -6.72 3.38 -22.06
CA GLY A 2 -7.70 2.90 -21.07
C GLY A 2 -7.33 3.34 -19.65
N LEU A 3 -8.30 3.28 -18.73
CA LEU A 3 -8.09 3.55 -17.30
C LEU A 3 -7.74 2.24 -16.59
N ILE A 4 -6.54 2.17 -16.00
CA ILE A 4 -6.04 0.99 -15.29
C ILE A 4 -5.87 1.34 -13.82
N VAL A 5 -6.40 0.48 -12.94
CA VAL A 5 -6.17 0.53 -11.50
C VAL A 5 -5.13 -0.52 -11.15
N GLN A 6 -4.04 -0.13 -10.50
CA GLN A 6 -2.98 -1.03 -10.03
C GLN A 6 -2.94 -1.02 -8.50
N LYS A 7 -3.13 -2.18 -7.88
CA LYS A 7 -3.00 -2.35 -6.43
C LYS A 7 -1.70 -3.07 -6.10
N TYR A 8 -0.96 -2.53 -5.14
CA TYR A 8 0.26 -3.14 -4.61
C TYR A 8 0.09 -3.38 -3.10
N GLY A 9 0.29 -4.63 -2.66
CA GLY A 9 0.29 -4.99 -1.23
C GLY A 9 1.58 -4.60 -0.52
N GLY A 10 1.61 -4.70 0.81
CA GLY A 10 2.74 -4.27 1.63
C GLY A 10 4.06 -4.94 1.27
N SER A 11 4.03 -6.23 0.90
CA SER A 11 5.20 -6.96 0.39
C SER A 11 5.75 -6.42 -0.94
N SER A 12 4.92 -5.77 -1.76
CA SER A 12 5.35 -5.13 -3.00
C SER A 12 5.98 -3.75 -2.78
N VAL A 13 5.80 -3.18 -1.60
CA VAL A 13 6.33 -1.88 -1.18
C VAL A 13 7.10 -1.97 0.13
N SER A 14 7.70 -3.14 0.42
CA SER A 14 8.38 -3.46 1.68
C SER A 14 9.59 -2.58 1.97
N ASP A 15 10.25 -2.11 0.92
CA ASP A 15 11.48 -1.34 0.99
C ASP A 15 11.63 -0.43 -0.25
N ALA A 16 12.67 0.42 -0.23
CA ALA A 16 12.93 1.37 -1.30
C ALA A 16 13.18 0.70 -2.66
N GLU A 17 13.81 -0.47 -2.69
CA GLU A 17 14.08 -1.19 -3.94
C GLU A 17 12.80 -1.83 -4.51
N ALA A 18 11.95 -2.39 -3.65
CA ALA A 18 10.60 -2.85 -4.00
C ALA A 18 9.75 -1.71 -4.58
N MET A 19 9.80 -0.54 -3.96
CA MET A 19 9.09 0.64 -4.41
C MET A 19 9.57 1.13 -5.79
N LYS A 20 10.89 1.12 -6.04
CA LYS A 20 11.45 1.42 -7.37
C LYS A 20 10.98 0.43 -8.44
N ARG A 21 10.88 -0.88 -8.11
CA ARG A 21 10.32 -1.89 -9.02
C ARG A 21 8.86 -1.61 -9.34
N VAL A 22 8.05 -1.25 -8.33
CA VAL A 22 6.63 -0.87 -8.51
C VAL A 22 6.51 0.40 -9.36
N ALA A 23 7.28 1.45 -9.06
CA ALA A 23 7.31 2.68 -9.85
C ALA A 23 7.64 2.43 -11.32
N SER A 24 8.61 1.56 -11.59
CA SER A 24 9.00 1.19 -12.96
C SER A 24 7.84 0.54 -13.73
N ARG A 25 7.03 -0.31 -13.07
CA ARG A 25 5.83 -0.93 -13.65
C ARG A 25 4.74 0.10 -13.95
N ILE A 26 4.47 1.01 -13.00
CA ILE A 26 3.48 2.08 -13.17
C ILE A 26 3.86 2.97 -14.37
N VAL A 27 5.12 3.38 -14.45
CA VAL A 27 5.64 4.21 -15.55
C VAL A 27 5.54 3.47 -16.89
N ALA A 28 5.84 2.16 -16.93
CA ALA A 28 5.69 1.37 -18.14
C ALA A 28 4.22 1.34 -18.63
N THR A 29 3.26 1.15 -17.71
CA THR A 29 1.83 1.18 -18.05
C THR A 29 1.38 2.56 -18.53
N LYS A 30 1.87 3.64 -17.90
CA LYS A 30 1.60 5.00 -18.35
C LYS A 30 2.16 5.26 -19.75
N LYS A 31 3.39 4.82 -20.03
CA LYS A 31 4.06 4.93 -21.33
C LYS A 31 3.37 4.12 -22.43
N ALA A 32 2.69 3.03 -22.09
CA ALA A 32 1.84 2.29 -23.02
C ALA A 32 0.52 3.03 -23.40
N GLY A 33 0.31 4.26 -22.91
CA GLY A 33 -0.83 5.09 -23.27
C GLY A 33 -2.07 4.83 -22.42
N HIS A 34 -1.90 4.45 -21.15
CA HIS A 34 -3.00 4.31 -20.20
C HIS A 34 -3.05 5.47 -19.20
N GLN A 35 -4.26 5.75 -18.69
CA GLN A 35 -4.39 6.48 -17.42
C GLN A 35 -4.26 5.46 -16.30
N VAL A 36 -3.50 5.80 -15.25
CA VAL A 36 -3.19 4.84 -14.18
C VAL A 36 -3.58 5.46 -12.85
N VAL A 37 -4.40 4.74 -12.10
CA VAL A 37 -4.67 4.98 -10.67
C VAL A 37 -3.94 3.90 -9.88
N VAL A 38 -3.24 4.29 -8.83
CA VAL A 38 -2.43 3.37 -8.04
C VAL A 38 -2.92 3.40 -6.60
N VAL A 39 -3.15 2.22 -6.04
CA VAL A 39 -3.48 2.03 -4.62
C VAL A 39 -2.37 1.20 -3.99
N VAL A 40 -1.84 1.67 -2.87
CA VAL A 40 -0.80 0.96 -2.10
C VAL A 40 -1.31 0.67 -0.70
N SER A 41 -0.94 -0.50 -0.17
CA SER A 41 -1.05 -0.78 1.26
C SER A 41 0.12 -0.13 2.02
N ALA A 42 0.07 -0.11 3.36
CA ALA A 42 1.22 0.22 4.19
C ALA A 42 2.42 -0.70 3.88
N MET A 43 3.64 -0.25 4.17
CA MET A 43 4.87 -0.97 3.85
C MET A 43 5.00 -2.24 4.70
N GLY A 44 5.37 -3.37 4.09
CA GLY A 44 5.61 -4.62 4.82
C GLY A 44 4.43 -4.99 5.75
N ASP A 45 4.75 -5.19 7.03
CA ASP A 45 3.82 -5.60 8.08
C ASP A 45 3.37 -4.40 8.96
N THR A 46 3.58 -3.16 8.52
CA THR A 46 3.34 -1.95 9.33
C THR A 46 1.90 -1.82 9.82
N THR A 47 0.90 -2.28 9.07
CA THR A 47 -0.49 -2.28 9.55
C THR A 47 -0.64 -3.17 10.79
N ASP A 48 -0.02 -4.34 10.79
CA ASP A 48 -0.08 -5.27 11.93
C ASP A 48 0.69 -4.68 13.13
N GLU A 49 1.86 -4.07 12.89
CA GLU A 49 2.63 -3.37 13.94
C GLU A 49 1.82 -2.26 14.62
N LEU A 50 1.04 -1.51 13.84
CA LEU A 50 0.19 -0.43 14.35
C LEU A 50 -1.02 -0.97 15.14
N ILE A 51 -1.61 -2.08 14.68
CA ILE A 51 -2.69 -2.77 15.40
C ILE A 51 -2.17 -3.31 16.74
N ASP A 52 -0.99 -3.93 16.73
CA ASP A 52 -0.33 -4.43 17.94
C ASP A 52 -0.04 -3.30 18.94
N LEU A 53 0.39 -2.14 18.44
CA LEU A 53 0.61 -0.96 19.27
C LEU A 53 -0.70 -0.43 19.88
N ALA A 54 -1.79 -0.38 19.11
CA ALA A 54 -3.10 0.03 19.62
C ALA A 54 -3.58 -0.91 20.74
N ASN A 55 -3.36 -2.23 20.57
CA ASN A 55 -3.74 -3.25 21.54
C ASN A 55 -2.96 -3.16 22.87
N GLN A 56 -1.75 -2.57 22.86
CA GLN A 56 -0.99 -2.30 24.10
C GLN A 56 -1.63 -1.19 24.94
N ILE A 57 -2.40 -0.29 24.33
CA ILE A 57 -3.09 0.80 25.03
C ILE A 57 -4.45 0.32 25.56
N THR A 58 -5.21 -0.38 24.73
CA THR A 58 -6.52 -0.93 25.09
C THR A 58 -6.75 -2.26 24.40
N PRO A 59 -7.26 -3.30 25.11
CA PRO A 59 -7.60 -4.57 24.49
C PRO A 59 -8.87 -4.51 23.62
N LEU A 60 -9.61 -3.39 23.68
CA LEU A 60 -10.81 -3.10 22.90
C LEU A 60 -10.69 -1.70 22.29
N PRO A 61 -9.81 -1.51 21.29
CA PRO A 61 -9.74 -0.26 20.56
C PRO A 61 -11.05 -0.02 19.83
N ALA A 62 -11.53 1.24 19.84
CA ALA A 62 -12.70 1.59 19.04
C ALA A 62 -12.36 1.41 17.55
N GLY A 63 -13.31 0.93 16.74
CA GLY A 63 -13.07 0.65 15.32
C GLY A 63 -12.53 1.85 14.53
N ARG A 64 -12.89 3.07 14.95
CA ARG A 64 -12.32 4.32 14.39
C ARG A 64 -10.80 4.42 14.56
N GLU A 65 -10.26 3.95 15.68
CA GLU A 65 -8.80 3.99 15.95
C GLU A 65 -8.04 2.91 15.17
N LEU A 66 -8.75 1.96 14.58
CA LEU A 66 -8.20 0.90 13.73
C LEU A 66 -8.40 1.16 12.23
N ASP A 67 -9.14 2.21 11.85
CA ASP A 67 -9.42 2.55 10.46
C ASP A 67 -8.15 3.13 9.83
N MET A 68 -7.57 2.40 8.86
CA MET A 68 -6.28 2.69 8.20
C MET A 68 -6.35 2.49 6.69
#